data_AF-A0A5N7BX30-F1
#
_entry.id   AF-A0A5N7BX30-F1
#
_cell.length_a   1.000
_cell.length_b   1.000
_cell.length_c   1.000
_cell.angle_alpha   90.00
_cell.angle_beta   90.00
_cell.angle_gamma   90.00
#
_symmetry.space_group_name_H-M   'P 1'
#
loop_
_entity.id
_entity.type
_entity.pdbx_description
1 polymer ?
#
loop_
_entity_poly.entity_id
_entity_poly.type
_entity_poly.pdbx_seq_one_letter_code
_entity_poly.pdbx_strand_id
1 'polypeptide(L)'
;MSPKQTTPYPFQFTSAPPPSTQTKGDAKDITLHLKNVRGKIPSAQASYLRTMMREAHSDPTKIIAHACTYDGLSSRLVEEAGFPIVFLAGYAVASSYGLPDTGYIAMAEMCDKIQEAVRTTTIPVMADGDTGYGSPMNVKRTVESFAAAGAAGVMIEDQTWPKRCGHTKGKSVVSRGEAYARIRAAVDARNQGRDIFILARTDALILGWEEAMTRAQEFKRIGVDAVFVEALPDRESMRRCVEELQLPVFANIIEGGLTENLSAQDLAELGFAAVAYPWTLVAAKLKCIRDALEGLKRSMTSGAPPMILGYAEVCEGVGFNKYWDQEVKYEYKEDGLVGGRNGCA
;
A
#
# COMPACT_ATOMS: atom_id res chain seq x y z
N MET A 1 25.77 14.52 2.56
CA MET A 1 25.02 14.15 1.35
C MET A 1 24.67 12.70 1.51
N SER A 2 23.41 12.36 1.78
CA SER A 2 22.95 10.97 1.77
C SER A 2 23.38 10.32 0.45
N PRO A 3 23.84 9.06 0.42
CA PRO A 3 24.01 8.35 -0.84
C PRO A 3 22.62 8.28 -1.49
N LYS A 4 22.36 9.21 -2.42
CA LYS A 4 21.14 9.21 -3.24
C LYS A 4 20.96 7.79 -3.74
N GLN A 5 19.80 7.19 -3.48
CA GLN A 5 19.45 5.92 -4.11
C GLN A 5 19.74 6.05 -5.60
N THR A 6 20.70 5.24 -6.07
CA THR A 6 21.26 5.38 -7.40
C THR A 6 20.35 4.78 -8.46
N THR A 7 19.43 3.91 -8.05
CA THR A 7 18.48 3.23 -8.92
C THR A 7 17.13 3.93 -8.83
N PRO A 8 16.71 4.69 -9.86
CA PRO A 8 15.39 5.29 -9.88
C PRO A 8 14.29 4.24 -10.04
N TYR A 9 13.08 4.55 -9.57
CA TYR A 9 11.91 3.73 -9.86
C TYR A 9 11.68 3.68 -11.39
N PRO A 10 11.59 2.48 -12.00
CA PRO A 10 11.74 2.33 -13.45
C PRO A 10 10.49 2.70 -14.25
N PHE A 11 9.30 2.72 -13.65
CA PHE A 11 8.04 2.97 -14.35
C PHE A 11 7.53 4.40 -14.10
N GLN A 12 7.16 5.11 -15.16
CA GLN A 12 6.71 6.50 -15.08
C GLN A 12 5.20 6.60 -15.35
N PHE A 13 4.50 7.41 -14.56
CA PHE A 13 3.06 7.65 -14.70
C PHE A 13 2.79 9.11 -15.06
N THR A 14 1.78 9.36 -15.90
CA THR A 14 1.50 10.73 -16.40
C THR A 14 0.81 11.61 -15.37
N SER A 15 0.17 10.98 -14.39
CA SER A 15 -0.52 11.68 -13.34
C SER A 15 0.49 12.17 -12.29
N ALA A 16 0.37 13.43 -11.90
CA ALA A 16 1.18 14.03 -10.84
C ALA A 16 0.41 13.98 -9.51
N PRO A 17 1.10 13.86 -8.36
CA PRO A 17 0.45 14.03 -7.06
C PRO A 17 -0.26 15.41 -6.98
N PRO A 18 -1.26 15.56 -6.09
CA PRO A 18 -2.01 16.80 -5.97
C PRO A 18 -1.07 17.99 -5.81
N PRO A 19 -1.32 19.12 -6.49
CA PRO A 19 -0.42 20.28 -6.43
C PRO A 19 -0.30 20.77 -4.99
N SER A 20 0.93 20.89 -4.47
CA SER A 20 1.18 21.56 -3.20
C SER A 20 1.17 23.07 -3.42
N THR A 21 0.25 23.79 -2.80
CA THR A 21 0.29 25.26 -2.78
C THR A 21 1.36 25.72 -1.80
N GLN A 22 2.54 26.10 -2.28
CA GLN A 22 3.47 26.93 -1.51
C GLN A 22 2.96 28.37 -1.52
N THR A 23 1.89 28.66 -0.77
CA THR A 23 1.46 30.04 -0.57
C THR A 23 2.25 30.63 0.58
N LYS A 24 2.63 31.92 0.46
CA LYS A 24 3.19 32.71 1.58
C LYS A 24 2.09 33.09 2.59
N GLY A 25 1.16 32.18 2.88
CA GLY A 25 -0.01 32.42 3.72
C GLY A 25 -1.22 33.05 2.99
N ASP A 26 -1.06 33.52 1.76
CA ASP A 26 -2.18 34.10 1.01
C ASP A 26 -3.20 33.04 0.57
N ALA A 27 -4.48 33.34 0.80
CA ALA A 27 -5.58 32.52 0.29
C ALA A 27 -5.64 32.63 -1.23
N LYS A 28 -5.81 31.49 -1.91
CA LYS A 28 -5.93 31.43 -3.37
C LYS A 28 -6.92 30.34 -3.77
N ASP A 29 -7.90 30.72 -4.59
CA ASP A 29 -8.77 29.76 -5.24
C ASP A 29 -7.99 28.96 -6.29
N ILE A 30 -8.15 27.64 -6.27
CA ILE A 30 -7.58 26.74 -7.26
C ILE A 30 -8.68 25.84 -7.83
N THR A 31 -8.59 25.54 -9.13
CA THR A 31 -9.44 24.54 -9.78
C THR A 31 -8.66 23.24 -9.92
N LEU A 32 -9.22 22.13 -9.43
CA LEU A 32 -8.61 20.80 -9.52
C LEU A 32 -9.46 19.90 -10.44
N HIS A 33 -8.84 19.36 -11.48
CA HIS A 33 -9.47 18.37 -12.37
C HIS A 33 -9.10 16.95 -11.93
N LEU A 34 -9.98 16.31 -11.17
CA LEU A 34 -9.81 14.92 -10.75
C LEU A 34 -10.36 13.95 -11.82
N LYS A 35 -9.49 13.06 -12.34
CA LYS A 35 -9.88 12.03 -13.30
C LYS A 35 -10.39 10.78 -12.60
N ASN A 36 -11.28 10.02 -13.25
CA ASN A 36 -11.71 8.70 -12.77
C ASN A 36 -12.33 8.71 -11.36
N VAL A 37 -12.96 9.79 -10.90
CA VAL A 37 -13.64 9.82 -9.59
C VAL A 37 -14.87 8.90 -9.63
N ARG A 38 -15.09 8.13 -8.56
CA ARG A 38 -16.24 7.20 -8.48
C ARG A 38 -17.12 7.39 -7.23
N GLY A 39 -16.56 7.85 -6.12
CA GLY A 39 -17.30 8.10 -4.89
C GLY A 39 -18.07 9.42 -4.90
N LYS A 40 -19.09 9.52 -4.04
CA LYS A 40 -19.91 10.73 -3.87
C LYS A 40 -19.10 11.92 -3.34
N ILE A 41 -18.17 11.67 -2.42
CA ILE A 41 -17.22 12.67 -1.90
C ILE A 41 -15.86 12.39 -2.57
N PRO A 42 -15.38 13.27 -3.46
CA PRO A 42 -14.13 13.03 -4.19
C PRO A 42 -12.91 12.86 -3.28
N SER A 43 -11.94 12.06 -3.73
CA SER A 43 -10.62 11.89 -3.10
C SER A 43 -9.54 12.01 -4.17
N ALA A 44 -8.63 12.98 -4.02
CA ALA A 44 -7.54 13.18 -4.98
C ALA A 44 -6.59 11.97 -5.01
N GLN A 45 -6.32 11.36 -3.86
CA GLN A 45 -5.46 10.18 -3.75
C GLN A 45 -6.09 8.95 -4.43
N ALA A 46 -7.38 8.70 -4.23
CA ALA A 46 -8.08 7.59 -4.90
C ALA A 46 -8.17 7.81 -6.42
N SER A 47 -8.45 9.06 -6.85
CA SER A 47 -8.44 9.47 -8.25
C SER A 47 -7.07 9.24 -8.90
N TYR A 48 -5.99 9.59 -8.21
CA TYR A 48 -4.63 9.41 -8.69
C TYR A 48 -4.26 7.93 -8.82
N LEU A 49 -4.47 7.14 -7.75
CA LEU A 49 -4.26 5.69 -7.76
C LEU A 49 -5.01 5.00 -8.92
N ARG A 50 -6.30 5.32 -9.07
CA ARG A 50 -7.13 4.74 -10.14
C ARG A 50 -6.65 5.15 -11.53
N THR A 51 -6.11 6.36 -11.68
CA THR A 51 -5.56 6.83 -12.95
C THR A 51 -4.27 6.10 -13.31
N MET A 52 -3.32 5.96 -12.37
CA MET A 52 -2.11 5.18 -12.58
C MET A 52 -2.43 3.72 -12.92
N MET A 53 -3.41 3.12 -12.23
CA MET A 53 -3.84 1.75 -12.47
C MET A 53 -4.40 1.54 -13.88
N ARG A 54 -5.20 2.51 -14.37
CA ARG A 54 -5.73 2.49 -15.74
C ARG A 54 -4.65 2.73 -16.77
N GLU A 55 -3.68 3.60 -16.50
CA GLU A 55 -2.51 3.78 -17.37
C GLU A 55 -1.73 2.47 -17.52
N ALA A 56 -1.36 1.82 -16.39
CA ALA A 56 -0.66 0.54 -16.40
C ALA A 56 -1.44 -0.56 -17.15
N HIS A 57 -2.75 -0.64 -16.93
CA HIS A 57 -3.58 -1.61 -17.65
C HIS A 57 -3.63 -1.38 -19.17
N SER A 58 -3.49 -0.13 -19.61
CA SER A 58 -3.53 0.23 -21.04
C SER A 58 -2.17 0.25 -21.74
N ASP A 59 -1.07 0.16 -20.99
CA ASP A 59 0.29 0.35 -21.48
C ASP A 59 1.21 -0.72 -20.89
N PRO A 60 1.59 -1.76 -21.68
CA PRO A 60 2.40 -2.88 -21.20
C PRO A 60 3.84 -2.48 -20.83
N THR A 61 4.23 -1.22 -21.04
CA THR A 61 5.52 -0.68 -20.55
C THR A 61 5.43 -0.15 -19.11
N LYS A 62 4.24 -0.18 -18.50
CA LYS A 62 3.97 0.36 -17.17
C LYS A 62 3.35 -0.67 -16.26
N ILE A 63 3.83 -0.70 -15.02
CA ILE A 63 3.24 -1.46 -13.92
C ILE A 63 3.48 -0.74 -12.60
N ILE A 64 2.49 -0.79 -11.71
CA ILE A 64 2.65 -0.32 -10.33
C ILE A 64 3.29 -1.44 -9.52
N ALA A 65 4.62 -1.48 -9.49
CA ALA A 65 5.40 -2.40 -8.68
C ALA A 65 5.67 -1.76 -7.31
N HIS A 66 5.30 -2.43 -6.22
CA HIS A 66 5.48 -1.83 -4.90
C HIS A 66 5.83 -2.85 -3.82
N ALA A 67 6.74 -2.46 -2.92
CA ALA A 67 7.00 -3.22 -1.70
C ALA A 67 5.89 -2.93 -0.66
N CYS A 68 5.42 -3.96 0.03
CA CYS A 68 4.44 -3.76 1.08
C CYS A 68 5.09 -3.28 2.37
N THR A 69 4.43 -2.35 3.04
CA THR A 69 4.91 -1.63 4.24
C THR A 69 4.06 -1.99 5.45
N TYR A 70 4.47 -1.55 6.64
CA TYR A 70 3.83 -1.95 7.90
C TYR A 70 3.71 -0.85 8.96
N ASP A 71 4.33 0.31 8.75
CA ASP A 71 4.30 1.48 9.64
C ASP A 71 4.70 2.77 8.90
N GLY A 72 4.58 3.92 9.56
CA GLY A 72 4.94 5.20 8.95
C GLY A 72 6.42 5.31 8.52
N LEU A 73 7.35 4.64 9.21
CA LEU A 73 8.77 4.67 8.84
C LEU A 73 9.00 3.94 7.52
N SER A 74 8.51 2.70 7.40
CA SER A 74 8.61 1.90 6.18
C SER A 74 7.87 2.55 5.01
N SER A 75 6.70 3.15 5.25
CA SER A 75 5.95 3.89 4.22
C SER A 75 6.73 5.10 3.69
N ARG A 76 7.30 5.93 4.58
CA ARG A 76 8.13 7.07 4.16
C ARG A 76 9.37 6.62 3.39
N LEU A 77 10.07 5.58 3.84
CA LEU A 77 11.26 5.07 3.15
C LEU A 77 10.92 4.50 1.76
N VAL A 78 9.73 3.91 1.58
CA VAL A 78 9.25 3.48 0.27
C VAL A 78 8.97 4.66 -0.66
N GLU A 79 8.37 5.75 -0.16
CA GLU A 79 8.21 6.97 -0.96
C GLU A 79 9.56 7.63 -1.29
N GLU A 80 10.48 7.72 -0.33
CA GLU A 80 11.83 8.26 -0.54
C GLU A 80 12.62 7.43 -1.58
N ALA A 81 12.31 6.14 -1.69
CA ALA A 81 12.80 5.24 -2.73
C ALA A 81 12.13 5.41 -4.10
N GLY A 82 11.17 6.33 -4.24
CA GLY A 82 10.53 6.69 -5.50
C GLY A 82 9.38 5.78 -5.91
N PHE A 83 8.92 4.87 -5.04
CA PHE A 83 7.74 4.05 -5.32
C PHE A 83 6.49 4.94 -5.41
N PRO A 84 5.57 4.68 -6.35
CA PRO A 84 4.45 5.59 -6.62
C PRO A 84 3.26 5.38 -5.67
N ILE A 85 3.24 4.29 -4.89
CA ILE A 85 2.20 3.98 -3.90
C ILE A 85 2.79 3.31 -2.66
N VAL A 86 2.06 3.40 -1.55
CA VAL A 86 2.23 2.59 -0.35
C VAL A 86 1.14 1.53 -0.31
N PHE A 87 1.46 0.28 0.02
CA PHE A 87 0.46 -0.72 0.40
C PHE A 87 0.79 -1.27 1.79
N LEU A 88 -0.09 -1.01 2.76
CA LEU A 88 -0.13 -1.64 4.07
C LEU A 88 -0.78 -3.03 3.96
N ALA A 89 0.04 -4.06 3.75
CA ALA A 89 -0.44 -5.44 3.61
C ALA A 89 -0.69 -6.08 4.98
N GLY A 90 -1.72 -6.93 5.10
CA GLY A 90 -2.08 -7.58 6.37
C GLY A 90 -0.93 -8.36 6.98
N TYR A 91 -0.20 -9.13 6.15
CA TYR A 91 0.99 -9.88 6.58
C TYR A 91 2.10 -8.99 7.14
N ALA A 92 2.41 -7.90 6.45
CA ALA A 92 3.47 -6.98 6.86
C ALA A 92 3.09 -6.27 8.17
N VAL A 93 1.86 -5.80 8.26
CA VAL A 93 1.33 -5.11 9.46
C VAL A 93 1.27 -6.05 10.66
N ALA A 94 0.69 -7.25 10.52
CA ALA A 94 0.66 -8.25 11.60
C ALA A 94 2.08 -8.59 12.10
N SER A 95 3.03 -8.75 11.17
CA SER A 95 4.43 -9.02 11.51
C SER A 95 5.07 -7.89 12.33
N SER A 96 4.64 -6.64 12.15
CA SER A 96 5.14 -5.50 12.95
C SER A 96 4.71 -5.57 14.42
N TYR A 97 3.60 -6.25 14.71
CA TYR A 97 3.14 -6.57 16.07
C TYR A 97 3.78 -7.86 16.62
N GLY A 98 4.65 -8.53 15.85
CA GLY A 98 5.19 -9.84 16.21
C GLY A 98 4.15 -10.97 16.12
N LEU A 99 3.06 -10.75 15.37
CA LEU A 99 1.93 -11.66 15.25
C LEU A 99 1.87 -12.28 13.84
N PRO A 100 1.31 -13.49 13.71
CA PRO A 100 1.11 -14.12 12.41
C PRO A 100 -0.11 -13.54 11.68
N ASP A 101 -0.11 -13.65 10.36
CA ASP A 101 -1.20 -13.19 9.50
C ASP A 101 -2.38 -14.17 9.45
N THR A 102 -3.18 -14.19 10.52
CA THR A 102 -4.27 -15.16 10.70
C THR A 102 -5.61 -14.48 11.01
N GLY A 103 -5.78 -13.23 10.58
CA GLY A 103 -6.92 -12.39 10.97
C GLY A 103 -6.86 -11.99 12.44
N TYR A 104 -5.65 -11.88 13.01
CA TYR A 104 -5.51 -11.57 14.44
C TYR A 104 -5.66 -10.07 14.73
N ILE A 105 -5.10 -9.22 13.85
CA ILE A 105 -5.21 -7.78 14.01
C ILE A 105 -6.62 -7.29 13.70
N ALA A 106 -7.09 -6.31 14.45
CA ALA A 106 -8.39 -5.69 14.32
C ALA A 106 -8.37 -4.55 13.30
N MET A 107 -9.56 -4.22 12.77
CA MET A 107 -9.77 -3.08 11.87
C MET A 107 -9.19 -1.77 12.41
N ALA A 108 -9.29 -1.52 13.72
CA ALA A 108 -8.78 -0.31 14.35
C ALA A 108 -7.26 -0.20 14.26
N GLU A 109 -6.53 -1.30 14.48
CA GLU A 109 -5.06 -1.34 14.35
C GLU A 109 -4.62 -1.04 12.92
N MET A 110 -5.39 -1.48 11.91
CA MET A 110 -5.14 -1.11 10.51
C MET A 110 -5.44 0.37 10.25
N CYS A 111 -6.50 0.94 10.84
CA CYS A 111 -6.79 2.38 10.75
C CYS A 111 -5.65 3.22 11.33
N ASP A 112 -5.08 2.82 12.46
CA ASP A 112 -3.93 3.49 13.08
C ASP A 112 -2.71 3.45 12.14
N LYS A 113 -2.44 2.31 11.50
CA LYS A 113 -1.36 2.19 10.50
C LYS A 113 -1.60 3.03 9.25
N ILE A 114 -2.83 3.14 8.77
CA ILE A 114 -3.18 4.05 7.68
C ILE A 114 -2.84 5.48 8.08
N GLN A 115 -3.25 5.91 9.28
CA GLN A 115 -2.97 7.27 9.79
C GLN A 115 -1.46 7.53 9.97
N GLU A 116 -0.70 6.54 10.44
CA GLU A 116 0.76 6.61 10.52
C GLU A 116 1.42 6.80 9.14
N ALA A 117 0.94 6.11 8.10
CA ALA A 117 1.47 6.23 6.75
C ALA A 117 1.12 7.60 6.14
N VAL A 118 -0.17 7.96 6.09
CA VAL A 118 -0.65 9.18 5.41
C VAL A 118 -0.11 10.48 6.02
N ARG A 119 0.27 10.50 7.31
CA ARG A 119 0.91 11.68 7.93
C ARG A 119 2.37 11.88 7.48
N THR A 120 3.00 10.83 6.96
CA THR A 120 4.42 10.86 6.58
C THR A 120 4.64 10.79 5.07
N THR A 121 3.59 10.46 4.29
CA THR A 121 3.70 10.28 2.84
C THR A 121 2.75 11.15 2.04
N THR A 122 3.12 11.47 0.79
CA THR A 122 2.28 12.24 -0.14
C THR A 122 1.65 11.40 -1.26
N ILE A 123 2.19 10.21 -1.50
CA ILE A 123 1.67 9.22 -2.45
C ILE A 123 0.45 8.44 -1.92
N PRO A 124 -0.37 7.82 -2.79
CA PRO A 124 -1.54 7.04 -2.39
C PRO A 124 -1.19 5.88 -1.44
N VAL A 125 -1.97 5.74 -0.37
CA VAL A 125 -1.88 4.62 0.58
C VAL A 125 -3.03 3.64 0.34
N MET A 126 -2.71 2.40 -0.02
CA MET A 126 -3.64 1.27 -0.01
C MET A 126 -3.50 0.47 1.28
N ALA A 127 -4.58 -0.16 1.73
CA ALA A 127 -4.57 -1.02 2.90
C ALA A 127 -5.33 -2.33 2.67
N ASP A 128 -4.86 -3.38 3.35
CA ASP A 128 -5.49 -4.69 3.35
C ASP A 128 -6.65 -4.71 4.34
N GLY A 129 -7.86 -4.86 3.84
CA GLY A 129 -9.07 -4.95 4.66
C GLY A 129 -9.46 -6.39 5.02
N ASP A 130 -8.62 -7.39 4.69
CA ASP A 130 -8.91 -8.82 4.83
C ASP A 130 -10.31 -9.14 4.26
N THR A 131 -11.16 -9.80 5.06
CA THR A 131 -12.54 -10.14 4.73
C THR A 131 -13.54 -9.03 5.09
N GLY A 132 -13.05 -7.87 5.55
CA GLY A 132 -13.84 -6.72 6.03
C GLY A 132 -14.34 -6.86 7.48
N TYR A 133 -13.65 -7.66 8.29
CA TYR A 133 -13.83 -7.77 9.75
C TYR A 133 -15.27 -8.07 10.20
N GLY A 134 -15.99 -8.92 9.46
CA GLY A 134 -17.30 -9.44 9.84
C GLY A 134 -18.27 -9.63 8.68
N SER A 135 -19.53 -9.26 8.90
CA SER A 135 -20.61 -9.33 7.89
C SER A 135 -20.43 -8.29 6.77
N PRO A 136 -21.22 -8.32 5.69
CA PRO A 136 -21.21 -7.25 4.68
C PRO A 136 -21.39 -5.83 5.24
N MET A 137 -22.12 -5.65 6.37
CA MET A 137 -22.21 -4.35 7.03
C MET A 137 -20.90 -3.94 7.70
N ASN A 138 -20.11 -4.90 8.21
CA ASN A 138 -18.76 -4.65 8.71
C ASN A 138 -17.80 -4.30 7.57
N VAL A 139 -17.95 -4.94 6.40
CA VAL A 139 -17.19 -4.57 5.19
C VAL A 139 -17.47 -3.11 4.83
N LYS A 140 -18.75 -2.71 4.78
CA LYS A 140 -19.14 -1.31 4.51
C LYS A 140 -18.47 -0.35 5.49
N ARG A 141 -18.57 -0.62 6.80
CA ARG A 141 -17.92 0.16 7.86
C ARG A 141 -16.40 0.19 7.69
N THR A 142 -15.77 -0.92 7.31
CA THR A 142 -14.31 -1.01 7.11
C THR A 142 -13.87 -0.07 6.00
N VAL A 143 -14.53 -0.12 4.84
CA VAL A 143 -14.23 0.75 3.70
C VAL A 143 -14.43 2.22 4.05
N GLU A 144 -15.53 2.55 4.75
CA GLU A 144 -15.79 3.92 5.22
C GLU A 144 -14.71 4.39 6.21
N SER A 145 -14.29 3.53 7.14
CA SER A 145 -13.28 3.83 8.15
C SER A 145 -11.89 4.02 7.53
N PHE A 146 -11.51 3.18 6.56
CA PHE A 146 -10.22 3.29 5.86
C PHE A 146 -10.17 4.57 5.02
N ALA A 147 -11.26 4.89 4.31
CA ALA A 147 -11.36 6.14 3.57
C ALA A 147 -11.30 7.36 4.49
N ALA A 148 -11.94 7.30 5.67
CA ALA A 148 -11.86 8.36 6.67
C ALA A 148 -10.46 8.50 7.31
N ALA A 149 -9.74 7.40 7.47
CA ALA A 149 -8.35 7.38 7.95
C ALA A 149 -7.36 7.92 6.90
N GLY A 150 -7.78 8.06 5.63
CA GLY A 150 -6.97 8.66 4.55
C GLY A 150 -6.50 7.67 3.49
N ALA A 151 -6.92 6.40 3.55
CA ALA A 151 -6.56 5.42 2.53
C ALA A 151 -7.12 5.83 1.15
N ALA A 152 -6.27 5.71 0.14
CA ALA A 152 -6.61 5.86 -1.27
C ALA A 152 -7.26 4.61 -1.85
N GLY A 153 -7.00 3.44 -1.25
CA GLY A 153 -7.54 2.16 -1.68
C GLY A 153 -7.64 1.13 -0.57
N VAL A 154 -8.50 0.13 -0.78
CA VAL A 154 -8.71 -1.00 0.12
C VAL A 154 -8.83 -2.29 -0.67
N MET A 155 -8.22 -3.36 -0.16
CA MET A 155 -8.44 -4.73 -0.64
C MET A 155 -9.47 -5.45 0.23
N ILE A 156 -10.42 -6.16 -0.38
CA ILE A 156 -11.38 -7.04 0.31
C ILE A 156 -11.37 -8.41 -0.36
N GLU A 157 -11.33 -9.48 0.44
CA GLU A 157 -11.19 -10.86 -0.03
C GLU A 157 -12.38 -11.78 0.31
N ASP A 158 -12.44 -12.92 -0.39
CA ASP A 158 -13.50 -13.92 -0.25
C ASP A 158 -13.14 -15.13 0.61
N GLN A 159 -12.06 -15.06 1.39
CA GLN A 159 -11.73 -16.10 2.35
C GLN A 159 -12.78 -16.24 3.46
N THR A 160 -12.89 -17.46 4.00
CA THR A 160 -13.57 -17.72 5.28
C THR A 160 -12.77 -17.13 6.44
N TRP A 161 -13.45 -16.70 7.51
CA TRP A 161 -12.77 -16.27 8.73
C TRP A 161 -12.57 -17.43 9.73
N PRO A 162 -11.43 -17.54 10.44
CA PRO A 162 -10.24 -16.68 10.32
C PRO A 162 -9.55 -16.86 8.97
N LYS A 163 -9.13 -15.74 8.38
CA LYS A 163 -8.39 -15.75 7.11
C LYS A 163 -6.99 -16.32 7.30
N ARG A 164 -6.37 -16.76 6.19
CA ARG A 164 -4.99 -17.25 6.16
C ARG A 164 -4.22 -16.55 5.05
N CYS A 165 -2.89 -16.53 5.16
CA CYS A 165 -2.04 -16.05 4.08
C CYS A 165 -2.24 -16.88 2.79
N GLY A 166 -2.37 -16.21 1.65
CA GLY A 166 -2.64 -16.77 0.32
C GLY A 166 -1.70 -17.91 -0.12
N HIS A 167 -0.47 -17.94 0.37
CA HIS A 167 0.50 -18.96 -0.02
C HIS A 167 0.56 -20.16 0.96
N THR A 168 -0.36 -20.24 1.93
CA THR A 168 -0.38 -21.31 2.94
C THR A 168 -1.44 -22.38 2.66
N LYS A 169 -1.27 -23.59 3.23
CA LYS A 169 -2.25 -24.70 3.13
C LYS A 169 -3.48 -24.43 4.03
N GLY A 170 -4.62 -25.01 3.66
CA GLY A 170 -5.83 -24.99 4.48
C GLY A 170 -6.66 -23.71 4.36
N LYS A 171 -6.49 -22.94 3.28
CA LYS A 171 -7.38 -21.84 2.92
C LYS A 171 -8.75 -22.39 2.49
N SER A 172 -9.78 -21.61 2.74
CA SER A 172 -11.13 -21.84 2.21
C SER A 172 -11.76 -20.49 1.89
N VAL A 173 -12.68 -20.50 0.94
CA VAL A 173 -13.46 -19.32 0.54
C VAL A 173 -14.91 -19.49 0.93
N VAL A 174 -15.59 -18.36 1.18
CA VAL A 174 -17.02 -18.37 1.47
C VAL A 174 -17.84 -18.71 0.24
N SER A 175 -19.15 -18.92 0.43
CA SER A 175 -20.08 -19.09 -0.69
C SER A 175 -20.01 -17.89 -1.65
N ARG A 176 -20.34 -18.12 -2.93
CA ARG A 176 -20.41 -17.05 -3.93
C ARG A 176 -21.30 -15.88 -3.47
N GLY A 177 -22.48 -16.19 -2.92
CA GLY A 177 -23.42 -15.18 -2.43
C GLY A 177 -22.83 -14.28 -1.34
N GLU A 178 -22.10 -14.86 -0.39
CA GLU A 178 -21.43 -14.08 0.65
C GLU A 178 -20.28 -13.24 0.08
N ALA A 179 -19.45 -13.80 -0.79
CA ALA A 179 -18.37 -13.08 -1.46
C ALA A 179 -18.91 -11.86 -2.23
N TYR A 180 -19.98 -12.06 -3.02
CA TYR A 180 -20.62 -11.00 -3.78
C TYR A 180 -21.23 -9.93 -2.88
N ALA A 181 -21.85 -10.32 -1.76
CA ALA A 181 -22.41 -9.37 -0.81
C ALA A 181 -21.31 -8.50 -0.16
N ARG A 182 -20.15 -9.07 0.18
CA ARG A 182 -19.00 -8.30 0.70
C ARG A 182 -18.49 -7.29 -0.32
N ILE A 183 -18.22 -7.74 -1.55
CA ILE A 183 -17.71 -6.85 -2.62
C ILE A 183 -18.74 -5.78 -2.99
N ARG A 184 -20.04 -6.12 -3.02
CA ARG A 184 -21.12 -5.13 -3.21
C ARG A 184 -21.13 -4.08 -2.11
N ALA A 185 -21.02 -4.50 -0.84
CA ALA A 185 -20.97 -3.58 0.29
C ALA A 185 -19.76 -2.62 0.23
N ALA A 186 -18.59 -3.13 -0.17
CA ALA A 186 -17.39 -2.32 -0.39
C ALA A 186 -17.58 -1.28 -1.51
N VAL A 187 -18.14 -1.70 -2.64
CA VAL A 187 -18.48 -0.82 -3.78
C VAL A 187 -19.51 0.23 -3.39
N ASP A 188 -20.54 -0.14 -2.64
CA ASP A 188 -21.59 0.76 -2.17
C ASP A 188 -21.04 1.78 -1.18
N ALA A 189 -20.15 1.39 -0.27
CA ALA A 189 -19.45 2.30 0.65
C ALA A 189 -18.69 3.40 -0.11
N ARG A 190 -17.90 3.03 -1.14
CA ARG A 190 -17.23 4.00 -2.02
C ARG A 190 -18.25 4.89 -2.73
N ASN A 191 -19.21 4.29 -3.44
CA ASN A 191 -20.12 5.03 -4.31
C ASN A 191 -20.99 6.02 -3.53
N GLN A 192 -21.42 5.66 -2.32
CA GLN A 192 -22.28 6.48 -1.46
C GLN A 192 -21.50 7.45 -0.57
N GLY A 193 -20.21 7.16 -0.33
CA GLY A 193 -19.35 7.87 0.61
C GLY A 193 -18.13 8.52 -0.05
N ARG A 194 -17.02 8.51 0.68
CA ARG A 194 -15.73 9.03 0.21
C ARG A 194 -15.12 8.08 -0.82
N ASP A 195 -14.62 8.66 -1.91
CA ASP A 195 -13.98 7.89 -2.97
C ASP A 195 -12.73 7.18 -2.44
N ILE A 196 -12.63 5.90 -2.77
CA ILE A 196 -11.58 4.96 -2.39
C ILE A 196 -11.50 3.89 -3.47
N PHE A 197 -10.31 3.47 -3.85
CA PHE A 197 -10.10 2.39 -4.80
C PHE A 197 -10.47 1.03 -4.18
N ILE A 198 -11.26 0.20 -4.87
CA ILE A 198 -11.65 -1.13 -4.39
C ILE A 198 -10.91 -2.21 -5.19
N LEU A 199 -10.00 -2.91 -4.52
CA LEU A 199 -9.37 -4.13 -5.02
C LEU A 199 -10.13 -5.34 -4.47
N ALA A 200 -10.72 -6.16 -5.35
CA ALA A 200 -11.32 -7.41 -4.91
C ALA A 200 -10.34 -8.57 -5.09
N ARG A 201 -10.07 -9.29 -4.01
CA ARG A 201 -9.21 -10.46 -4.01
C ARG A 201 -10.05 -11.74 -4.00
N THR A 202 -9.66 -12.73 -4.80
CA THR A 202 -10.22 -14.09 -4.73
C THR A 202 -9.13 -15.11 -4.48
N ASP A 203 -9.38 -15.98 -3.49
CA ASP A 203 -8.55 -17.14 -3.17
C ASP A 203 -9.15 -18.44 -3.74
N ALA A 204 -10.18 -18.33 -4.58
CA ALA A 204 -11.00 -19.46 -5.02
C ALA A 204 -10.32 -20.35 -6.09
N LEU A 205 -9.09 -20.05 -6.52
CA LEU A 205 -8.34 -20.91 -7.45
C LEU A 205 -8.12 -22.32 -6.87
N ILE A 206 -8.11 -22.47 -5.55
CA ILE A 206 -8.10 -23.77 -4.86
C ILE A 206 -9.30 -24.66 -5.18
N LEU A 207 -10.40 -24.07 -5.69
CA LEU A 207 -11.60 -24.77 -6.15
C LEU A 207 -11.63 -24.96 -7.68
N GLY A 208 -10.58 -24.52 -8.38
CA GLY A 208 -10.45 -24.59 -9.83
C GLY A 208 -10.58 -23.24 -10.55
N TRP A 209 -10.06 -23.20 -11.78
CA TRP A 209 -10.05 -22.00 -12.64
C TRP A 209 -11.44 -21.39 -12.84
N GLU A 210 -12.42 -22.22 -13.20
CA GLU A 210 -13.80 -21.80 -13.49
C GLU A 210 -14.45 -21.10 -12.29
N GLU A 211 -14.22 -21.59 -11.07
CA GLU A 211 -14.75 -20.95 -9.86
C GLU A 211 -14.11 -19.58 -9.60
N ALA A 212 -12.78 -19.49 -9.73
CA ALA A 212 -12.04 -18.25 -9.55
C ALA A 212 -12.47 -17.19 -10.57
N MET A 213 -12.56 -17.56 -11.86
CA MET A 213 -12.99 -16.64 -12.92
C MET A 213 -14.46 -16.26 -12.80
N THR A 214 -15.35 -17.18 -12.45
CA THR A 214 -16.76 -16.85 -12.20
C THR A 214 -16.90 -15.77 -11.13
N ARG A 215 -16.12 -15.86 -10.04
CA ARG A 215 -16.12 -14.85 -8.98
C ARG A 215 -15.51 -13.54 -9.43
N ALA A 216 -14.34 -13.58 -10.06
CA ALA A 216 -13.63 -12.40 -10.53
C ALA A 216 -14.46 -11.59 -11.56
N GLN A 217 -15.15 -12.27 -12.48
CA GLN A 217 -16.08 -11.63 -13.43
C GLN A 217 -17.27 -10.99 -12.72
N GLU A 218 -17.82 -11.65 -11.70
CA GLU A 218 -18.91 -11.07 -10.92
C GLU A 218 -18.43 -9.87 -10.09
N PHE A 219 -17.21 -9.91 -9.54
CA PHE A 219 -16.60 -8.75 -8.87
C PHE A 219 -16.43 -7.57 -9.84
N LYS A 220 -15.98 -7.83 -11.06
CA LYS A 220 -15.93 -6.84 -12.16
C LYS A 220 -17.33 -6.28 -12.43
N ARG A 221 -18.34 -7.12 -12.60
CA ARG A 221 -19.75 -6.69 -12.82
C ARG A 221 -20.30 -5.87 -11.66
N ILE A 222 -19.94 -6.21 -10.42
CA ILE A 222 -20.30 -5.45 -9.22
C ILE A 222 -19.71 -4.03 -9.28
N GLY A 223 -18.54 -3.88 -9.89
CA GLY A 223 -17.93 -2.59 -10.19
C GLY A 223 -16.73 -2.27 -9.30
N VAL A 224 -15.87 -3.26 -9.04
CA VAL A 224 -14.56 -3.03 -8.43
C VAL A 224 -13.65 -2.21 -9.35
N ASP A 225 -12.52 -1.73 -8.85
CA ASP A 225 -11.53 -0.98 -9.65
C ASP A 225 -10.45 -1.89 -10.23
N ALA A 226 -10.12 -2.97 -9.51
CA ALA A 226 -9.20 -4.02 -9.95
C ALA A 226 -9.56 -5.36 -9.29
N VAL A 227 -9.01 -6.44 -9.82
CA VAL A 227 -9.09 -7.78 -9.24
C VAL A 227 -7.70 -8.32 -8.93
N PHE A 228 -7.60 -9.10 -7.86
CA PHE A 228 -6.43 -9.86 -7.50
C PHE A 228 -6.81 -11.36 -7.40
N VAL A 229 -6.35 -12.16 -8.36
CA VAL A 229 -6.56 -13.61 -8.33
C VAL A 229 -5.31 -14.24 -7.71
N GLU A 230 -5.47 -14.77 -6.50
CA GLU A 230 -4.36 -15.29 -5.72
C GLU A 230 -3.79 -16.59 -6.32
N ALA A 231 -2.46 -16.74 -6.23
CA ALA A 231 -1.72 -17.96 -6.54
C ALA A 231 -1.86 -18.48 -7.98
N LEU A 232 -1.94 -17.59 -8.97
CA LEU A 232 -1.75 -17.96 -10.37
C LEU A 232 -0.35 -18.62 -10.52
N PRO A 233 -0.27 -19.88 -11.01
CA PRO A 233 0.97 -20.66 -10.90
C PRO A 233 2.02 -20.28 -11.95
N ASP A 234 1.59 -19.98 -13.18
CA ASP A 234 2.47 -19.86 -14.35
C ASP A 234 2.02 -18.75 -15.32
N ARG A 235 2.91 -18.41 -16.27
CA ARG A 235 2.67 -17.39 -17.31
C ARG A 235 1.42 -17.64 -18.15
N GLU A 236 1.05 -18.90 -18.38
CA GLU A 236 -0.14 -19.27 -19.16
C GLU A 236 -1.42 -18.86 -18.43
N SER A 237 -1.53 -19.27 -17.17
CA SER A 237 -2.61 -18.90 -16.27
C SER A 237 -2.68 -17.39 -16.08
N MET A 238 -1.52 -16.73 -15.97
CA MET A 238 -1.43 -15.27 -15.88
C MET A 238 -2.03 -14.55 -17.08
N ARG A 239 -1.62 -14.92 -18.30
CA ARG A 239 -2.13 -14.31 -19.54
C ARG A 239 -3.63 -14.55 -19.70
N ARG A 240 -4.07 -15.79 -19.46
CA ARG A 240 -5.48 -16.17 -19.56
C ARG A 240 -6.34 -15.38 -18.58
N CYS A 241 -5.85 -15.14 -17.35
CA CYS A 241 -6.54 -14.32 -16.35
C CYS A 241 -6.76 -12.87 -16.86
N VAL A 242 -5.71 -12.26 -17.41
CA VAL A 242 -5.77 -10.88 -17.94
C VAL A 242 -6.72 -10.80 -19.14
N GLU A 243 -6.64 -11.75 -20.08
CA GLU A 243 -7.48 -11.82 -21.27
C GLU A 243 -8.97 -11.98 -20.94
N GLU A 244 -9.31 -12.85 -19.99
CA GLU A 244 -10.69 -13.07 -19.57
C GLU A 244 -11.23 -11.85 -18.79
N LEU A 245 -10.45 -11.28 -17.88
CA LEU A 245 -10.95 -10.23 -16.98
C LEU A 245 -11.04 -8.85 -17.62
N GLN A 246 -10.16 -8.47 -18.55
CA GLN A 246 -10.19 -7.16 -19.24
C GLN A 246 -10.47 -5.98 -18.28
N LEU A 247 -9.76 -5.99 -17.16
CA LEU A 247 -9.80 -5.05 -16.04
C LEU A 247 -8.37 -5.03 -15.47
N PRO A 248 -7.91 -3.95 -14.81
CA PRO A 248 -6.65 -4.02 -14.07
C PRO A 248 -6.57 -5.24 -13.13
N VAL A 249 -5.50 -6.03 -13.27
CA VAL A 249 -5.22 -7.22 -12.45
C VAL A 249 -3.93 -7.00 -11.64
N PHE A 250 -3.95 -7.41 -10.39
CA PHE A 250 -2.78 -7.43 -9.50
C PHE A 250 -2.07 -8.78 -9.56
N ALA A 251 -0.75 -8.75 -9.56
CA ALA A 251 0.10 -9.89 -9.27
C ALA A 251 0.60 -9.81 -7.83
N ASN A 252 0.95 -10.97 -7.28
CA ASN A 252 1.60 -11.07 -5.98
C ASN A 252 2.82 -11.96 -6.10
N ILE A 253 3.99 -11.38 -5.85
CA ILE A 253 5.27 -12.09 -5.92
C ILE A 253 5.81 -12.23 -4.51
N ILE A 254 5.88 -13.49 -4.09
CA ILE A 254 6.45 -13.95 -2.83
C ILE A 254 7.63 -14.86 -3.19
N GLU A 255 8.85 -14.46 -2.85
CA GLU A 255 10.08 -15.15 -3.25
C GLU A 255 10.18 -16.57 -2.66
N GLY A 256 9.88 -17.60 -3.46
CA GLY A 256 9.79 -19.00 -2.98
C GLY A 256 8.36 -19.44 -2.62
N GLY A 257 7.36 -18.66 -3.04
CA GLY A 257 5.94 -18.99 -2.96
C GLY A 257 5.44 -19.90 -4.09
N LEU A 258 4.12 -19.92 -4.29
CA LEU A 258 3.44 -20.78 -5.27
C LEU A 258 3.44 -20.22 -6.70
N THR A 259 3.57 -18.90 -6.83
CA THR A 259 3.59 -18.19 -8.11
C THR A 259 5.02 -18.11 -8.65
N GLU A 260 5.19 -18.34 -9.95
CA GLU A 260 6.47 -18.14 -10.64
C GLU A 260 7.05 -16.76 -10.32
N ASN A 261 8.32 -16.71 -9.92
CA ASN A 261 8.98 -15.47 -9.51
C ASN A 261 9.42 -14.66 -10.74
N LEU A 262 8.53 -13.80 -11.23
CA LEU A 262 8.72 -12.95 -12.41
C LEU A 262 9.15 -11.53 -12.07
N SER A 263 9.84 -10.87 -13.01
CA SER A 263 10.10 -9.44 -12.89
C SER A 263 8.82 -8.62 -13.07
N ALA A 264 8.79 -7.39 -12.55
CA ALA A 264 7.67 -6.48 -12.79
C ALA A 264 7.46 -6.21 -14.28
N GLN A 265 8.55 -6.10 -15.06
CA GLN A 265 8.49 -5.89 -16.50
C GLN A 265 7.84 -7.09 -17.22
N ASP A 266 8.23 -8.32 -16.89
CA ASP A 266 7.58 -9.53 -17.42
C ASP A 266 6.07 -9.55 -17.12
N LEU A 267 5.67 -9.15 -15.90
CA LEU A 267 4.26 -9.07 -15.51
C LEU A 267 3.50 -7.99 -16.29
N ALA A 268 4.13 -6.84 -16.54
CA ALA A 268 3.57 -5.77 -17.36
C ALA A 268 3.32 -6.24 -18.80
N GLU A 269 4.26 -6.99 -19.38
CA GLU A 269 4.14 -7.58 -20.72
C GLU A 269 3.03 -8.65 -20.79
N LEU A 270 2.75 -9.34 -19.69
CA LEU A 270 1.59 -10.23 -19.54
C LEU A 270 0.26 -9.46 -19.33
N GLY A 271 0.31 -8.15 -19.13
CA GLY A 271 -0.84 -7.25 -19.00
C GLY A 271 -1.32 -7.01 -17.56
N PHE A 272 -0.50 -7.33 -16.56
CA PHE A 272 -0.78 -6.95 -15.17
C PHE A 272 -0.57 -5.45 -14.95
N ALA A 273 -1.47 -4.83 -14.18
CA ALA A 273 -1.43 -3.40 -13.90
C ALA A 273 -0.61 -3.07 -12.64
N ALA A 274 -0.49 -4.02 -11.71
CA ALA A 274 0.25 -3.85 -10.48
C ALA A 274 0.87 -5.18 -10.01
N VAL A 275 1.93 -5.08 -9.22
CA VAL A 275 2.54 -6.20 -8.50
C VAL A 275 2.90 -5.78 -7.08
N ALA A 276 2.48 -6.60 -6.12
CA ALA A 276 2.84 -6.46 -4.72
C ALA A 276 4.02 -7.39 -4.37
N TYR A 277 4.94 -6.89 -3.53
CA TYR A 277 5.97 -7.67 -2.86
C TYR A 277 5.72 -7.69 -1.34
N PRO A 278 4.89 -8.62 -0.82
CA PRO A 278 4.31 -8.52 0.52
C PRO A 278 5.28 -8.60 1.69
N TRP A 279 6.34 -9.41 1.55
CA TRP A 279 7.20 -9.75 2.68
C TRP A 279 8.65 -9.31 2.53
N THR A 280 9.04 -8.68 1.42
CA THR A 280 10.44 -8.32 1.13
C THR A 280 11.01 -7.42 2.23
N LEU A 281 10.26 -6.39 2.66
CA LEU A 281 10.68 -5.53 3.78
C LEU A 281 10.65 -6.24 5.14
N VAL A 282 9.74 -7.21 5.32
CA VAL A 282 9.68 -8.04 6.54
C VAL A 282 10.91 -8.94 6.64
N ALA A 283 11.27 -9.62 5.54
CA ALA A 283 12.45 -10.48 5.46
C ALA A 283 13.74 -9.67 5.71
N ALA A 284 13.86 -8.49 5.09
CA ALA A 284 14.97 -7.57 5.33
C ALA A 284 15.05 -7.15 6.81
N LYS A 285 13.93 -6.73 7.41
CA LYS A 285 13.87 -6.35 8.84
C LYS A 285 14.28 -7.50 9.76
N LEU A 286 13.76 -8.71 9.53
CA LEU A 286 14.09 -9.90 10.31
C LEU A 286 15.59 -10.20 10.28
N LYS A 287 16.20 -10.15 9.09
CA LYS A 287 17.63 -10.38 8.92
C LYS A 287 18.45 -9.30 9.62
N CYS A 288 18.20 -8.03 9.32
CA CYS A 288 18.99 -6.91 9.85
C CYS A 288 18.92 -6.82 11.38
N ILE A 289 17.74 -7.01 11.99
CA ILE A 289 17.61 -6.98 13.45
C ILE A 289 18.39 -8.15 14.08
N ARG A 290 18.30 -9.37 13.52
CA ARG A 290 19.04 -10.53 14.04
C ARG A 290 20.55 -10.33 13.93
N ASP A 291 21.02 -9.87 12.78
CA ASP A 291 22.44 -9.62 12.53
C ASP A 291 22.97 -8.51 13.47
N ALA A 292 22.19 -7.44 13.69
CA ALA A 292 22.51 -6.36 14.61
C ALA A 292 22.62 -6.83 16.07
N LEU A 293 21.64 -7.60 16.55
CA LEU A 293 21.66 -8.15 17.91
C LEU A 293 22.83 -9.10 18.13
N GLU A 294 23.14 -9.93 17.13
CA GLU A 294 24.25 -10.85 17.17
C GLU A 294 25.60 -10.11 17.15
N GLY A 295 25.75 -9.09 16.32
CA GLY A 295 26.90 -8.19 16.32
C GLY A 295 27.10 -7.48 17.67
N LEU A 296 26.00 -6.99 18.27
CA LEU A 296 26.03 -6.30 19.55
C LEU A 296 26.47 -7.25 20.68
N LYS A 297 25.89 -8.47 20.77
CA LYS A 297 26.32 -9.46 21.77
C LYS A 297 27.82 -9.77 21.70
N ARG A 298 28.36 -9.95 20.48
CA ARG A 298 29.81 -10.19 20.30
C ARG A 298 30.66 -9.02 20.75
N SER A 299 30.24 -7.79 20.48
CA SER A 299 31.00 -6.62 20.90
C SER A 299 31.14 -6.51 22.42
N MET A 300 30.15 -6.97 23.19
CA MET A 300 30.17 -6.84 24.66
C MET A 300 31.43 -7.41 25.32
N THR A 301 32.08 -8.41 24.71
CA THR A 301 33.30 -9.04 25.25
C THR A 301 34.55 -8.83 24.39
N SER A 302 34.40 -8.31 23.17
CA SER A 302 35.45 -8.40 22.14
C SER A 302 35.81 -7.06 21.49
N GLY A 303 35.06 -5.98 21.75
CA GLY A 303 35.39 -4.66 21.19
C GLY A 303 34.21 -3.67 21.16
N ALA A 304 34.30 -2.64 20.33
CA ALA A 304 33.18 -1.71 20.14
C ALA A 304 32.04 -2.36 19.33
N PRO A 305 30.77 -1.95 19.54
CA PRO A 305 29.65 -2.37 18.69
C PRO A 305 29.91 -2.09 17.20
N PRO A 306 29.49 -2.98 16.29
CA PRO A 306 29.63 -2.74 14.87
C PRO A 306 28.80 -1.52 14.45
N MET A 307 29.39 -0.64 13.63
CA MET A 307 28.68 0.49 13.05
C MET A 307 27.83 0.01 11.87
N ILE A 308 26.50 0.03 12.04
CA ILE A 308 25.55 -0.32 10.96
C ILE A 308 25.28 0.89 10.07
N LEU A 309 25.00 2.04 10.70
CA LEU A 309 24.88 3.36 10.07
C LEU A 309 25.59 4.37 10.98
N GLY A 310 26.15 5.42 10.40
CA GLY A 310 26.71 6.54 11.16
C GLY A 310 25.62 7.36 11.86
N TYR A 311 25.99 8.10 12.91
CA TYR A 311 25.06 8.96 13.68
C TYR A 311 24.23 9.89 12.77
N ALA A 312 24.88 10.55 11.81
CA ALA A 312 24.22 11.48 10.89
C ALA A 312 23.19 10.77 9.99
N GLU A 313 23.50 9.55 9.54
CA GLU A 313 22.60 8.75 8.69
C GLU A 313 21.38 8.27 9.49
N VAL A 314 21.57 7.89 10.75
CA VAL A 314 20.45 7.53 11.65
C VAL A 314 19.56 8.76 11.89
N CYS A 315 20.15 9.92 12.19
CA CYS A 315 19.40 11.16 12.42
C CYS A 315 18.59 11.58 11.17
N GLU A 316 19.22 11.53 9.99
CA GLU A 316 18.54 11.75 8.71
C GLU A 316 17.41 10.73 8.51
N GLY A 317 17.71 9.45 8.71
CA GLY A 317 16.81 8.32 8.51
C GLY A 317 15.58 8.32 9.44
N VAL A 318 15.61 9.00 10.59
CA VAL A 318 14.44 9.16 11.48
C VAL A 318 13.84 10.57 11.44
N GLY A 319 14.37 11.46 10.60
CA GLY A 319 13.78 12.77 10.31
C GLY A 319 14.25 13.93 11.19
N PHE A 320 15.31 13.79 11.99
CA PHE A 320 15.82 14.86 12.84
C PHE A 320 16.25 16.09 12.04
N ASN A 321 16.89 15.91 10.89
CA ASN A 321 17.32 17.04 10.06
C ASN A 321 16.13 17.92 9.64
N LYS A 322 15.00 17.29 9.23
CA LYS A 322 13.76 18.01 8.89
C LYS A 322 13.17 18.73 10.11
N TYR A 323 13.24 18.11 11.28
CA TYR A 323 12.74 18.69 12.52
C TYR A 323 13.57 19.92 12.94
N TRP A 324 14.90 19.81 13.01
CA TRP A 324 15.78 20.92 13.38
C TRP A 324 15.66 22.12 12.43
N ASP A 325 15.55 21.87 11.11
CA ASP A 325 15.31 22.93 10.13
C ASP A 325 13.98 23.69 10.36
N GLN A 326 12.98 23.02 10.94
CA GLN A 326 11.70 23.64 11.29
C GLN A 326 11.72 24.29 12.67
N GLU A 327 12.35 23.65 13.65
CA GLU A 327 12.46 24.13 15.04
C GLU A 327 13.06 25.53 15.11
N VAL A 328 14.12 25.79 14.32
CA VAL A 328 14.75 27.12 14.21
C VAL A 328 13.74 28.21 13.82
N LYS A 329 12.66 27.89 13.08
CA LYS A 329 11.63 28.86 12.69
C LYS A 329 10.72 29.27 13.86
N TYR A 330 10.68 28.47 14.92
CA TYR A 330 9.80 28.66 16.06
C TYR A 330 10.55 29.06 17.34
N GLU A 331 11.86 29.29 17.23
CA GLU A 331 12.63 29.91 18.32
C GLU A 331 12.02 31.27 18.67
N TYR A 332 11.87 31.51 19.97
CA TYR A 332 11.31 32.73 20.52
C TYR A 332 12.20 33.29 21.61
N LYS A 333 12.14 34.61 21.79
CA LYS A 333 12.78 35.31 22.91
C LYS A 333 11.76 35.55 24.01
N GLU A 334 12.20 35.53 25.27
CA GLU A 334 11.34 35.76 26.45
C GLU A 334 10.70 37.17 26.46
N ASP A 335 11.21 38.11 25.66
CA ASP A 335 10.63 39.46 25.47
C ASP A 335 9.42 39.49 24.51
N GLY A 336 8.95 38.32 24.03
CA GLY A 336 7.62 38.13 23.46
C GLY A 336 7.51 38.27 21.94
N LEU A 337 8.62 38.41 21.21
CA LEU A 337 8.61 38.43 19.74
C LEU A 337 9.12 37.10 19.18
N VAL A 338 8.25 36.39 18.46
CA VAL A 338 8.61 35.19 17.68
C VAL A 338 9.59 35.64 16.58
N GLY A 339 10.74 34.97 16.46
CA GLY A 339 11.87 35.39 15.63
C GLY A 339 11.52 35.50 14.14
N GLY A 340 11.10 36.69 13.69
CA GLY A 340 11.12 37.04 12.29
C GLY A 340 12.57 37.07 11.79
N ARG A 341 12.86 36.36 10.70
CA ARG A 341 14.16 36.43 10.01
C ARG A 341 14.59 37.89 9.86
N ASN A 342 15.76 38.22 10.41
CA ASN A 342 16.55 39.35 9.98
C ASN A 342 16.75 39.24 8.45
N GLY A 343 16.13 40.15 7.73
CA GLY A 343 16.21 40.26 6.28
C GLY A 343 16.06 41.72 5.85
N CYS A 344 17.02 42.56 6.24
CA CYS A 344 17.41 43.77 5.51
C CYS A 344 18.73 44.32 6.08
N ALA A 345 19.85 43.94 5.45
CA ALA A 345 21.01 44.78 5.20
C ALA A 345 21.73 44.21 3.97
#